data_AF-A0A7L4JI22-F1
#
_entry.id   AF-A0A7L4JI22-F1
#
_cell.length_a   1.000
_cell.length_b   1.000
_cell.length_c   1.000
_cell.angle_alpha   90.00
_cell.angle_beta   90.00
_cell.angle_gamma   90.00
#
_symmetry.space_group_name_H-M   'P 1'
#
loop_
_entity.id
_entity.type
_entity.pdbx_description
1 polymer ?
#
loop_
_entity_poly.entity_id
_entity_poly.type
_entity_poly.pdbx_seq_one_letter_code
_entity_poly.pdbx_strand_id
1 'polypeptide(L)'
;APGSYVKYESSKAGKRLERSEGNFQHNAKSPDFHLTLDTAQRYQKVKGFGGSITDAAAINIQSLSKDAQNHLLRSYFSEEGIEYNLVRVPMASTDFSVRLYTYADAEGDFELRHFNLTEEDTRMKV
;
A
#
# COMPACT_ATOMS: atom_id res chain seq x y z
N ALA A 1 -22.37 -15.15 -7.92
CA ALA A 1 -23.35 -15.20 -9.03
C ALA A 1 -24.20 -13.93 -9.00
N PRO A 2 -24.89 -13.53 -10.08
CA PRO A 2 -25.91 -12.47 -9.98
C PRO A 2 -26.87 -12.76 -8.82
N GLY A 3 -27.15 -11.75 -7.99
CA GLY A 3 -27.98 -11.92 -6.79
C GLY A 3 -27.25 -12.37 -5.52
N SER A 4 -25.92 -12.59 -5.57
CA SER A 4 -25.10 -12.88 -4.40
C SER A 4 -24.14 -11.72 -4.05
N TYR A 5 -23.65 -11.71 -2.82
CA TYR A 5 -22.58 -10.81 -2.36
C TYR A 5 -21.45 -11.61 -1.71
N VAL A 6 -20.25 -11.03 -1.72
CA VAL A 6 -19.08 -11.51 -0.97
C VAL A 6 -18.86 -10.57 0.20
N LYS A 7 -18.55 -11.12 1.37
CA LYS A 7 -18.22 -10.38 2.59
C LYS A 7 -16.84 -10.81 3.08
N TYR A 8 -16.00 -9.83 3.38
CA TYR A 8 -14.72 -10.02 4.07
C TYR A 8 -14.83 -9.44 5.48
N GLU A 9 -14.45 -10.21 6.49
CA GLU A 9 -14.56 -9.79 7.90
C GLU A 9 -13.20 -9.82 8.61
N SER A 10 -12.88 -8.74 9.31
CA SER A 10 -11.74 -8.65 10.23
C SER A 10 -12.26 -8.26 11.61
N SER A 11 -11.77 -8.91 12.67
CA SER A 11 -12.25 -8.65 14.04
C SER A 11 -11.11 -8.68 15.07
N LYS A 12 -11.35 -7.99 16.20
CA LYS A 12 -10.44 -8.03 17.36
C LYS A 12 -10.27 -9.46 17.89
N ALA A 13 -11.30 -10.29 17.77
CA ALA A 13 -11.29 -11.69 18.20
C ALA A 13 -10.42 -12.60 17.32
N GLY A 14 -9.97 -12.14 16.15
CA GLY A 14 -8.95 -12.87 15.36
C GLY A 14 -9.28 -13.10 13.89
N LYS A 15 -10.47 -12.72 13.39
CA LYS A 15 -10.76 -12.83 11.96
C LYS A 15 -9.81 -11.93 11.16
N ARG A 16 -9.31 -12.42 10.02
CA ARG A 16 -8.35 -11.72 9.14
C ARG A 16 -8.82 -11.83 7.70
N LEU A 17 -9.57 -10.82 7.23
CA LEU A 17 -10.21 -10.81 5.91
C LEU A 17 -10.90 -12.16 5.60
N GLU A 18 -11.63 -12.69 6.59
CA GLU A 18 -12.32 -13.96 6.46
C GLU A 18 -13.42 -13.83 5.41
N ARG A 19 -13.31 -14.62 4.34
CA ARG A 19 -14.24 -14.58 3.21
C ARG A 19 -15.49 -15.42 3.51
N SER A 20 -16.65 -14.83 3.25
CA SER A 20 -17.96 -15.49 3.29
C SER A 20 -18.85 -14.99 2.16
N GLU A 21 -19.94 -15.70 1.88
CA GLU A 21 -20.89 -15.35 0.83
C GLU A 21 -22.31 -15.28 1.39
N GLY A 22 -23.17 -14.53 0.72
CA GLY A 22 -24.59 -14.50 1.00
C GLY A 22 -25.40 -14.10 -0.23
N ASN A 23 -26.73 -14.12 -0.09
CA ASN A 23 -27.65 -13.82 -1.18
C ASN A 23 -28.50 -12.60 -0.84
N PHE A 24 -28.77 -11.78 -1.84
CA PHE A 24 -29.70 -10.67 -1.71
C PHE A 24 -31.14 -11.19 -1.62
N GLN A 25 -31.92 -10.61 -0.71
CA GLN A 25 -33.33 -10.92 -0.55
C GLN A 25 -34.18 -9.90 -1.31
N HIS A 26 -35.22 -10.36 -2.00
CA HIS A 26 -36.29 -9.49 -2.50
C HIS A 26 -37.31 -9.23 -1.38
N ASN A 27 -37.76 -7.99 -1.25
CA ASN A 27 -38.84 -7.60 -0.33
C ASN A 27 -38.60 -7.98 1.14
N ALA A 28 -37.37 -7.80 1.63
CA ALA A 28 -37.10 -7.93 3.06
C ALA A 28 -37.91 -6.89 3.83
N LYS A 29 -38.51 -7.28 4.98
CA LYS A 29 -39.07 -6.30 5.93
C LYS A 29 -37.97 -5.30 6.27
N SER A 30 -38.27 -4.01 6.20
CA SER A 30 -37.30 -2.95 6.52
C SER A 30 -36.76 -3.17 7.94
N PRO A 31 -35.46 -3.45 8.09
CA PRO A 31 -34.84 -3.54 9.41
C PRO A 31 -34.76 -2.15 10.06
N ASP A 32 -34.53 -2.11 11.37
CA ASP A 32 -34.38 -0.85 12.12
C ASP A 32 -33.23 0.03 11.59
N PHE A 33 -32.23 -0.58 10.94
CA PHE A 33 -31.11 0.12 10.32
C PHE A 33 -30.96 -0.27 8.85
N HIS A 34 -31.02 0.72 7.97
CA HIS A 34 -30.98 0.53 6.53
C HIS A 34 -30.04 1.53 5.85
N LEU A 35 -29.12 1.01 5.03
CA LEU A 35 -28.21 1.81 4.21
C LEU A 35 -28.63 1.69 2.74
N THR A 36 -28.90 2.82 2.09
CA THR A 36 -29.33 2.89 0.70
C THR A 36 -28.23 3.50 -0.17
N LEU A 37 -27.88 2.82 -1.26
CA LEU A 37 -26.91 3.31 -2.25
C LEU A 37 -27.64 4.03 -3.39
N ASP A 38 -27.37 5.31 -3.59
CA ASP A 38 -27.75 6.05 -4.80
C ASP A 38 -26.59 6.00 -5.82
N THR A 39 -26.82 5.34 -6.95
CA THR A 39 -25.81 5.19 -8.01
C THR A 39 -25.75 6.37 -8.98
N ALA A 40 -26.73 7.28 -8.93
CA ALA A 40 -26.74 8.51 -9.72
C ALA A 40 -25.87 9.61 -9.07
N GLN A 41 -25.78 9.60 -7.74
CA GLN A 41 -24.91 10.52 -7.00
C GLN A 41 -23.44 10.07 -7.11
N ARG A 42 -22.60 10.90 -7.74
CA ARG A 42 -21.18 10.61 -7.99
C ARG A 42 -20.28 11.61 -7.27
N TYR A 43 -19.09 11.13 -6.92
CA TYR A 43 -18.03 11.90 -6.27
C TYR A 43 -16.68 11.69 -7.00
N GLN A 44 -15.57 11.69 -6.27
CA GLN A 44 -14.22 11.51 -6.82
C GLN A 44 -14.01 10.11 -7.40
N LYS A 45 -13.10 10.02 -8.38
CA LYS A 45 -12.49 8.76 -8.79
C LYS A 45 -11.34 8.41 -7.84
N VAL A 46 -11.25 7.16 -7.43
CA VAL A 46 -10.14 6.67 -6.59
C VAL A 46 -8.94 6.35 -7.46
N LYS A 47 -7.77 6.91 -7.13
CA LYS A 47 -6.52 6.64 -7.86
C LYS A 47 -5.89 5.32 -7.46
N GLY A 48 -5.86 4.99 -6.16
CA GLY A 48 -5.23 3.78 -5.66
C GLY A 48 -4.94 3.82 -4.16
N PHE A 49 -4.27 2.77 -3.69
CA PHE A 49 -3.84 2.57 -2.30
C PHE A 49 -2.42 2.00 -2.28
N GLY A 50 -1.66 2.32 -1.23
CA GLY A 50 -0.23 2.07 -1.26
C GLY A 50 0.51 2.37 0.04
N GLY A 51 1.83 2.23 -0.03
CA GLY A 51 2.76 2.50 1.06
C GLY A 51 3.96 3.33 0.60
N SER A 52 4.88 3.62 1.52
CA SER A 52 6.13 4.33 1.21
C SER A 52 7.32 3.38 1.28
N ILE A 53 8.19 3.39 0.27
CA ILE A 53 9.47 2.69 0.30
C ILE A 53 10.54 3.68 0.79
N THR A 54 10.62 3.83 2.11
CA THR A 54 11.68 4.59 2.79
C THR A 54 12.95 3.74 2.89
N ASP A 55 14.09 4.36 3.24
CA ASP A 55 15.34 3.63 3.50
C ASP A 55 15.12 2.57 4.60
N ALA A 56 14.46 2.93 5.70
CA ALA A 56 14.12 1.98 6.76
C ALA A 56 13.28 0.81 6.25
N ALA A 57 12.27 1.04 5.39
CA ALA A 57 11.48 -0.05 4.82
C ALA A 57 12.37 -0.98 3.96
N ALA A 58 13.20 -0.42 3.08
CA ALA A 58 14.07 -1.19 2.21
C ALA A 58 15.13 -1.99 2.99
N ILE A 59 15.76 -1.38 4.01
CA ILE A 59 16.72 -2.05 4.90
C ILE A 59 16.06 -3.23 5.63
N ASN A 60 14.89 -3.02 6.23
CA ASN A 60 14.20 -4.07 6.97
C ASN A 60 13.77 -5.23 6.06
N ILE A 61 13.23 -4.94 4.87
CA ILE A 61 12.88 -5.97 3.89
C ILE A 61 14.14 -6.74 3.50
N GLN A 62 15.23 -6.07 3.10
CA GLN A 62 16.46 -6.74 2.67
C GLN A 62 17.16 -7.55 3.78
N SER A 63 16.89 -7.27 5.04
CA SER A 63 17.41 -8.06 6.17
C SER A 63 16.79 -9.45 6.29
N LEU A 64 15.66 -9.70 5.63
CA LEU A 64 14.98 -11.00 5.60
C LEU A 64 15.67 -12.00 4.66
N SER A 65 15.38 -13.30 4.80
CA SER A 65 15.72 -14.28 3.76
C SER A 65 14.99 -13.99 2.45
N LYS A 66 15.53 -14.43 1.30
CA LYS A 66 14.90 -14.17 -0.01
C LYS A 66 13.44 -14.65 -0.09
N ASP A 67 13.14 -15.81 0.49
CA ASP A 67 11.77 -16.35 0.50
C ASP A 67 10.82 -15.48 1.35
N ALA A 68 11.28 -15.00 2.50
CA ALA A 68 10.51 -14.10 3.35
C ALA A 68 10.31 -12.71 2.71
N GLN A 69 11.32 -12.19 2.01
CA GLN A 69 11.21 -10.96 1.20
C GLN A 69 10.12 -11.11 0.14
N ASN A 70 10.17 -12.19 -0.64
CA ASN A 70 9.19 -12.47 -1.67
C ASN A 70 7.78 -12.63 -1.09
N HIS A 71 7.64 -13.33 0.04
CA HIS A 71 6.35 -13.49 0.70
C HIS A 71 5.78 -12.14 1.18
N LEU A 72 6.61 -11.29 1.78
CA LEU A 72 6.22 -9.95 2.22
C LEU A 72 5.79 -9.07 1.04
N LEU A 73 6.59 -9.03 -0.03
CA LEU A 73 6.27 -8.23 -1.22
C LEU A 73 4.99 -8.73 -1.90
N ARG A 74 4.80 -10.05 -2.02
CA ARG A 74 3.54 -10.62 -2.55
C ARG A 74 2.34 -10.26 -1.68
N SER A 75 2.50 -10.30 -0.36
CA SER A 75 1.42 -9.90 0.57
C SER A 75 0.91 -8.49 0.30
N TYR A 76 1.78 -7.55 -0.11
CA TYR A 76 1.38 -6.19 -0.47
C TYR A 76 0.94 -6.04 -1.92
N PHE A 77 1.67 -6.62 -2.89
CA PHE A 77 1.57 -6.22 -4.30
C PHE A 77 0.99 -7.28 -5.24
N SER A 78 0.79 -8.54 -4.79
CA SER A 78 0.24 -9.59 -5.66
C SER A 78 -1.27 -9.75 -5.52
N GLU A 79 -1.88 -10.42 -6.50
CA GLU A 79 -3.31 -10.78 -6.52
C GLU A 79 -3.72 -11.69 -5.36
N GLU A 80 -2.78 -12.47 -4.81
CA GLU A 80 -3.01 -13.29 -3.61
C GLU A 80 -2.82 -12.50 -2.31
N GLY A 81 -2.40 -11.24 -2.40
CA GLY A 81 -2.20 -10.30 -1.30
C GLY A 81 -3.31 -9.24 -1.23
N ILE A 82 -2.92 -7.99 -0.93
CA ILE A 82 -3.85 -6.85 -0.84
C ILE A 82 -3.74 -5.84 -2.00
N GLU A 83 -3.00 -6.22 -3.06
CA GLU A 83 -2.96 -5.51 -4.35
C GLU A 83 -2.69 -4.00 -4.29
N TYR A 84 -1.70 -3.58 -3.50
CA TYR A 84 -1.17 -2.22 -3.56
C TYR A 84 -0.80 -1.85 -4.98
N ASN A 85 -1.22 -0.66 -5.40
CA ASN A 85 -0.98 -0.13 -6.74
C ASN A 85 -0.36 1.27 -6.74
N LEU A 86 0.00 1.79 -5.55
CA LEU A 86 0.75 3.02 -5.37
C LEU A 86 1.95 2.78 -4.47
N VAL A 87 3.05 3.45 -4.80
CA VAL A 87 4.24 3.52 -3.95
C VAL A 87 4.69 4.98 -3.87
N ARG A 88 4.92 5.45 -2.64
CA ARG A 88 5.59 6.73 -2.38
C ARG A 88 7.09 6.48 -2.20
N VAL A 89 7.92 7.17 -2.98
CA VAL A 89 9.38 7.09 -2.88
C VAL A 89 9.90 8.45 -2.38
N PRO A 90 10.49 8.53 -1.18
CA PRO A 90 11.17 9.74 -0.74
C PRO A 90 12.36 10.05 -1.67
N MET A 91 12.57 11.33 -1.97
CA MET A 91 13.76 11.80 -2.67
C MET A 91 14.85 12.10 -1.64
N ALA A 92 15.93 11.32 -1.67
CA ALA A 92 17.00 11.29 -0.68
C ALA A 92 16.50 10.91 0.74
N SER A 93 17.18 11.41 1.78
CA SER A 93 16.90 11.02 3.16
C SER A 93 15.60 11.60 3.74
N THR A 94 15.08 10.91 4.77
CA THR A 94 14.00 11.36 5.64
C THR A 94 14.38 11.09 7.11
N ASP A 95 13.47 11.33 8.04
CA ASP A 95 13.58 10.85 9.43
C ASP A 95 13.60 9.31 9.53
N PHE A 96 13.12 8.60 8.50
CA PHE A 96 13.22 7.14 8.35
C PHE A 96 14.48 6.69 7.58
N SER A 97 15.56 7.48 7.66
CA SER A 97 16.88 7.17 7.10
C SER A 97 17.91 7.04 8.21
N VAL A 98 18.93 6.19 8.01
CA VAL A 98 20.01 5.97 9.01
C VAL A 98 21.05 7.09 9.04
N ARG A 99 21.04 7.95 8.01
CA ARG A 99 21.87 9.15 7.90
C ARG A 99 21.11 10.23 7.13
N LEU A 100 21.50 11.48 7.35
CA LEU A 100 21.04 12.60 6.54
C LEU A 100 21.89 12.69 5.27
N TYR A 101 21.24 12.84 4.13
CA TYR A 101 21.86 13.07 2.83
C TYR A 101 20.86 13.69 1.85
N THR A 102 21.37 14.46 0.90
CA THR A 102 20.65 14.84 -0.31
C THR A 102 21.33 14.24 -1.55
N TYR A 103 20.78 14.47 -2.73
CA TYR A 103 21.45 14.07 -3.97
C TYR A 103 22.55 15.05 -4.40
N ALA A 104 22.67 16.22 -3.78
CA ALA A 104 23.62 17.28 -4.16
C ALA A 104 24.13 18.04 -2.93
N ASP A 105 24.84 17.35 -2.03
CA ASP A 105 25.38 17.95 -0.79
C ASP A 105 26.64 18.81 -1.00
N ALA A 106 27.14 18.93 -2.25
CA ALA A 106 28.30 19.75 -2.57
C ALA A 106 27.97 21.26 -2.47
N GLU A 107 28.70 21.98 -1.60
CA GLU A 107 28.50 23.42 -1.40
C GLU A 107 28.77 24.22 -2.69
N GLY A 108 27.87 25.15 -3.01
CA GLY A 108 28.00 26.00 -4.20
C GLY A 108 27.70 25.32 -5.54
N ASP A 109 27.19 24.08 -5.55
CA ASP A 109 26.90 23.33 -6.77
C ASP A 109 25.53 23.70 -7.40
N PHE A 110 25.37 24.97 -7.77
CA PHE A 110 24.15 25.47 -8.42
C PHE A 110 23.90 24.85 -9.80
N GLU A 111 24.95 24.30 -10.41
CA GLU A 111 24.88 23.62 -11.71
C GLU A 111 24.64 22.10 -11.58
N LEU A 112 24.53 21.56 -10.36
CA LEU A 112 24.29 20.14 -10.06
C LEU A 112 25.33 19.19 -10.70
N ARG A 113 26.59 19.62 -10.82
CA ARG A 113 27.67 18.81 -11.40
C ARG A 113 28.01 17.57 -10.56
N HIS A 114 27.71 17.60 -9.27
CA HIS A 114 27.94 16.51 -8.32
C HIS A 114 26.64 15.82 -7.89
N PHE A 115 25.51 16.09 -8.58
CA PHE A 115 24.27 15.37 -8.32
C PHE A 115 24.47 13.88 -8.54
N ASN A 116 24.14 13.06 -7.53
CA ASN A 116 24.16 11.62 -7.66
C ASN A 116 23.13 10.93 -6.76
N LEU A 117 22.59 9.82 -7.25
CA LEU A 117 21.85 8.89 -6.41
C LEU A 117 22.82 8.15 -5.47
N THR A 118 22.35 7.78 -4.29
CA THR A 118 23.19 7.09 -3.30
C THR A 118 22.94 5.59 -3.31
N GLU A 119 23.67 4.84 -2.47
CA GLU A 119 23.48 3.40 -2.35
C GLU A 119 22.07 3.05 -1.86
N GLU A 120 21.46 3.91 -1.04
CA GLU A 120 20.07 3.78 -0.61
C GLU A 120 19.08 3.72 -1.77
N ASP A 121 19.30 4.49 -2.83
CA ASP A 121 18.44 4.47 -4.01
C ASP A 121 18.80 3.31 -4.94
N THR A 122 20.09 3.14 -5.26
CA THR A 122 20.54 2.23 -6.33
C THR A 122 20.64 0.76 -5.92
N ARG A 123 20.70 0.46 -4.62
CA ARG A 123 20.79 -0.91 -4.10
C ARG A 123 19.62 -1.32 -3.23
N MET A 124 18.77 -0.39 -2.82
CA MET A 124 17.72 -0.69 -1.85
C MET A 124 16.30 -0.34 -2.29
N LYS A 125 16.07 0.90 -2.73
CA LYS A 125 14.71 1.39 -3.06
C LYS A 125 14.25 1.00 -4.47
N VAL A 126 15.20 0.76 -5.38
CA VAL A 126 14.97 0.44 -6.80
C VAL A 126 15.28 -1.03 -7.07
#